data_AF-A0A3C0R1G3-F1
#
_entry.id   AF-A0A3C0R1G3-F1
#
_cell.length_a   1.000
_cell.length_b   1.000
_cell.length_c   1.000
_cell.angle_alpha   90.00
_cell.angle_beta   90.00
_cell.angle_gamma   90.00
#
_symmetry.space_group_name_H-M   'P 1'
#
loop_
_entity.id
_entity.type
_entity.pdbx_description
1 polymer ?
#
loop_
_entity_poly.entity_id
_entity_poly.type
_entity_poly.pdbx_seq_one_letter_code
_entity_poly.pdbx_strand_id
1 'polypeptide(L)' 'MSNVVSLKKPTLKSLAAEMRRLQERIEDMEDLIELRSAIERNAGKAGVPWEQVKTELDLD' A
#
# COMPACT_ATOMS: atom_id res chain seq x y z
N MET A 1 -43.65 -6.31 -4.79
CA MET A 1 -43.21 -6.35 -3.38
C MET A 1 -41.97 -5.48 -3.26
N SER A 2 -42.10 -4.31 -2.64
CA SER A 2 -41.01 -3.34 -2.56
C SER A 2 -39.99 -3.78 -1.52
N ASN A 3 -38.76 -4.09 -1.95
CA ASN A 3 -37.63 -4.34 -1.04
C ASN A 3 -37.23 -3.00 -0.41
N VAL A 4 -37.80 -2.68 0.74
CA VAL A 4 -37.36 -1.55 1.56
C VAL A 4 -36.05 -1.96 2.22
N VAL A 5 -34.92 -1.58 1.60
CA VAL A 5 -33.61 -1.64 2.26
C VAL A 5 -33.67 -0.70 3.45
N SER A 6 -33.80 -1.25 4.66
CA SER A 6 -33.67 -0.48 5.89
C SER A 6 -32.24 0.05 5.97
N LEU A 7 -32.07 1.34 5.64
CA LEU A 7 -30.81 2.05 5.80
C LEU A 7 -30.55 2.21 7.31
N LYS A 8 -29.85 1.24 7.89
CA LYS A 8 -29.33 1.36 9.26
C LYS A 8 -28.42 2.58 9.31
N LYS A 9 -28.73 3.52 10.21
CA LYS A 9 -27.86 4.68 10.44
C LYS A 9 -26.46 4.16 10.82
N PRO A 10 -25.39 4.67 10.18
CA PRO A 10 -24.04 4.26 10.50
C PRO A 10 -23.77 4.57 11.96
N THR A 11 -23.26 3.56 12.67
CA THR A 11 -22.78 3.73 14.04
C THR A 11 -21.39 4.36 14.02
N LEU A 12 -20.98 5.00 15.12
CA LEU A 12 -19.60 5.46 15.26
C LEU A 12 -18.59 4.33 15.10
N LYS A 13 -18.94 3.11 15.56
CA LYS A 13 -18.10 1.92 15.39
C LYS A 13 -17.93 1.52 13.92
N SER A 14 -19.01 1.53 13.14
CA SER A 14 -18.93 1.22 11.71
C SER A 14 -18.18 2.30 10.93
N LEU A 15 -18.34 3.58 11.31
CA LEU A 15 -17.58 4.67 10.71
C LEU A 15 -16.08 4.54 11.00
N ALA A 16 -15.71 4.25 12.25
CA ALA A 16 -14.31 4.05 12.62
C ALA A 16 -13.67 2.87 11.88
N ALA A 17 -14.41 1.78 11.66
CA ALA A 17 -13.95 0.64 10.88
C ALA A 17 -13.72 1.01 9.40
N GLU A 18 -14.66 1.74 8.79
CA GLU A 18 -14.50 2.21 7.40
C GLU A 18 -13.35 3.21 7.25
N MET A 19 -13.17 4.12 8.21
CA MET A 19 -12.04 5.05 8.21
C MET A 19 -10.69 4.31 8.26
N ARG A 20 -10.58 3.27 9.08
CA ARG A 20 -9.37 2.44 9.13
C ARG A 20 -9.12 1.72 7.81
N ARG A 21 -10.16 1.11 7.24
CA ARG A 21 -10.07 0.44 5.94
C ARG A 21 -9.65 1.39 4.82
N LEU A 22 -10.15 2.63 4.84
CA LEU A 22 -9.76 3.66 3.87
C LEU A 22 -8.31 4.09 4.07
N GLN A 23 -7.86 4.23 5.30
CA GLN A 23 -6.46 4.53 5.61
C GLN A 23 -5.54 3.44 5.08
N GLU A 24 -5.79 2.17 5.40
CA GLU A 24 -4.99 1.02 4.90
C GLU A 24 -4.92 1.02 3.37
N ARG A 25 -6.05 1.29 2.69
CA ARG A 25 -6.09 1.35 1.23
C ARG A 25 -5.31 2.53 0.65
N ILE A 26 -5.25 3.67 1.35
CA ILE A 26 -4.45 4.82 0.93
C ILE A 26 -2.96 4.48 1.08
N GLU A 27 -2.56 3.89 2.20
CA GLU A 27 -1.19 3.42 2.43
C GLU A 27 -0.75 2.45 1.32
N ASP A 28 -1.57 1.44 1.00
CA ASP A 28 -1.30 0.52 -0.12
C ASP A 28 -1.12 1.25 -1.46
N MET A 29 -1.91 2.30 -1.71
CA MET A 29 -1.80 3.09 -2.95
C MET A 29 -0.52 3.92 -2.98
N GLU A 30 -0.11 4.51 -1.86
CA GLU A 30 1.12 5.27 -1.70
C GLU A 30 2.35 4.37 -1.90
N ASP A 31 2.38 3.19 -1.30
CA ASP A 31 3.42 2.18 -1.49
C ASP A 31 3.57 1.79 -2.97
N LEU A 32 2.44 1.60 -3.66
CA LEU A 32 2.43 1.29 -5.09
C LEU A 32 2.93 2.45 -5.95
N ILE A 33 2.65 3.70 -5.56
CA ILE A 33 3.18 4.88 -6.24
C ILE A 33 4.69 4.93 -6.06
N GLU A 34 5.18 4.77 -4.83
CA GLU A 34 6.61 4.77 -4.54
C GLU A 34 7.35 3.68 -5.31
N LEU A 35 6.79 2.46 -5.34
CA LEU A 35 7.36 1.34 -6.09
C LEU A 35 7.44 1.66 -7.59
N ARG A 36 6.37 2.21 -8.19
CA ARG A 36 6.39 2.62 -9.61
C ARG A 36 7.47 3.67 -9.87
N SER A 37 7.56 4.67 -9.02
CA SER A 37 8.61 5.69 -9.13
C SER A 37 10.02 5.11 -8.94
N ALA A 38 10.20 4.12 -8.07
CA ALA A 38 11.48 3.42 -7.91
C ALA A 38 11.84 2.61 -9.18
N ILE A 39 10.88 1.91 -9.78
CA ILE A 39 11.06 1.19 -11.04
C ILE A 39 11.47 2.16 -12.15
N GLU A 40 10.76 3.26 -12.32
CA GLU A 40 11.06 4.29 -13.33
C GLU A 40 12.45 4.91 -13.13
N ARG A 41 12.79 5.30 -11.89
CA ARG A 41 14.10 5.86 -11.56
C ARG A 41 15.25 4.87 -11.79
N ASN A 42 14.99 3.57 -11.69
CA ASN A 42 16.00 2.53 -11.86
C ASN A 42 15.99 1.87 -13.24
N ALA A 43 15.02 2.20 -14.08
CA ALA A 43 14.91 1.68 -15.44
C ALA A 43 16.20 1.96 -16.23
N GLY A 44 16.81 0.91 -16.77
CA GLY A 44 18.03 1.00 -17.57
C GLY A 44 19.32 1.21 -16.77
N LYS A 45 19.27 1.33 -15.43
CA LYS A 45 20.48 1.32 -14.60
C LYS A 45 20.96 -0.12 -14.44
N ALA A 46 22.28 -0.30 -14.48
CA ALA A 46 22.86 -1.58 -14.10
C ALA A 46 22.52 -1.87 -12.63
N GLY A 47 22.17 -3.13 -12.34
CA GLY A 47 22.03 -3.58 -10.96
C GLY A 47 23.36 -3.51 -10.21
N VAL A 48 23.28 -3.41 -8.88
CA VAL A 48 24.47 -3.52 -8.03
C VAL A 48 24.87 -5.00 -7.94
N PRO A 49 26.16 -5.35 -8.11
CA PRO A 49 26.61 -6.74 -7.94
C PRO A 49 26.22 -7.28 -6.57
N TRP A 50 25.76 -8.53 -6.51
CA TRP A 50 25.26 -9.13 -5.28
C TRP A 50 26.30 -9.15 -4.14
N GLU A 51 27.57 -9.43 -4.46
CA GLU A 51 28.66 -9.40 -3.48
C GLU A 51 28.86 -8.00 -2.85
N GLN A 52 28.62 -6.94 -3.62
CA GLN A 52 28.66 -5.57 -3.11
C GLN A 52 27.48 -5.31 -2.17
N VAL A 53 26.26 -5.72 -2.56
CA VAL A 53 25.05 -5.57 -1.72
C VAL A 53 25.21 -6.31 -0.39
N LYS A 54 25.73 -7.53 -0.43
CA LYS A 54 26.05 -8.32 0.77
C LYS A 54 26.96 -7.57 1.74
N THR A 55 28.06 -7.03 1.22
CA THR A 55 29.03 -6.26 2.00
C THR A 55 28.39 -5.02 2.63
N GLU A 56 27.55 -4.30 1.88
CA GLU A 56 26.86 -3.09 2.37
C GLU A 56 25.79 -3.40 3.43
N LEU A 57 25.18 -4.59 3.37
CA LEU A 57 24.14 -5.03 4.30
C LEU A 57 24.65 -5.88 5.46
N ASP A 58 25.97 -6.11 5.56
CA ASP A 58 26.59 -6.99 6.56
C ASP A 58 26.00 -8.42 6.52
N LEU A 59 25.84 -8.94 5.30
CA LEU A 59 25.34 -10.29 5.03
C LEU A 59 26.48 -11.16 4.49
N ASP A 60 26.92 -12.16 5.25
CA ASP A 60 27.92 -13.16 4.82
C ASP A 60 27.34 -14.13 3.75
#